data_AF-A0AA88YPP0-F1
#
_entry.id   AF-A0AA88YPP0-F1
#
_cell.length_a   1.000
_cell.length_b   1.000
_cell.length_c   1.000
_cell.angle_alpha   90.00
_cell.angle_beta   90.00
_cell.angle_gamma   90.00
#
_symmetry.space_group_name_H-M   'P 1'
#
loop_
_entity.id
_entity.type
_entity.pdbx_description
1 polymer ?
#
loop_
_entity_poly.entity_id
_entity_poly.type
_entity_poly.pdbx_seq_one_letter_code
_entity_poly.pdbx_strand_id
1 'polypeptide(L)'
;MKDVKSVQIPEKDCVITVSEQHTKERLLRVGLTIKEKHTRMYSEEKETTNVTIKDAPYEKADATICSFMSKFGEIVSGSIRHGQVTFKDQKFDNGTRYLQILNCTPSLPASTTFWSFPVRIFADNGRTAA
;
A
#
# COMPACT_ATOMS: atom_id res chain seq x y z
N MET A 1 9.72 33.58 9.33
CA MET A 1 10.48 32.54 8.61
C MET A 1 11.06 31.60 9.65
N LYS A 2 10.70 30.32 9.65
CA LYS A 2 11.29 29.34 10.58
C LYS A 2 12.48 28.67 9.88
N ASP A 3 13.63 28.78 10.53
CA ASP A 3 14.92 28.24 10.12
C ASP A 3 14.90 26.71 10.00
N VAL A 4 15.16 26.20 8.79
CA VAL A 4 15.54 24.79 8.61
C VAL A 4 17.06 24.74 8.52
N LYS A 5 17.70 24.49 9.66
CA LYS A 5 19.14 24.23 9.77
C LYS A 5 19.43 22.79 9.35
N SER A 6 19.58 22.59 8.05
CA SER A 6 20.13 21.41 7.36
C SER A 6 19.57 20.02 7.74
N VAL A 7 18.99 19.35 6.75
CA VAL A 7 18.74 17.90 6.80
C VAL A 7 19.99 17.17 6.29
N GLN A 8 20.53 16.24 7.07
CA GLN A 8 21.50 15.23 6.61
C GLN A 8 20.72 13.95 6.31
N ILE A 9 20.67 13.58 5.03
CA ILE A 9 20.16 12.28 4.59
C ILE A 9 21.38 11.36 4.49
N PRO A 10 21.48 10.31 5.33
CA PRO A 10 22.67 9.45 5.38
C PRO A 10 22.77 8.48 4.19
N GLU A 11 21.69 8.32 3.44
CA GLU A 11 21.57 7.36 2.33
C GLU A 11 21.89 8.03 0.99
N LYS A 12 22.67 7.34 0.14
CA LYS A 12 23.04 7.83 -1.20
C LYS A 12 21.85 7.90 -2.16
N ASP A 13 20.78 7.18 -1.84
CA ASP A 13 19.52 7.12 -2.57
C ASP A 13 18.37 7.41 -1.60
N CYS A 14 17.29 8.02 -2.12
CA CYS A 14 16.11 8.37 -1.34
C CYS A 14 14.87 8.17 -2.22
N VAL A 15 13.82 7.56 -1.65
CA VAL A 15 12.55 7.35 -2.34
C VAL A 15 11.57 8.47 -1.96
N ILE A 16 10.99 9.11 -2.97
CA ILE A 16 9.99 10.17 -2.79
C ILE A 16 8.68 9.69 -3.40
N THR A 17 7.64 9.57 -2.58
CA THR A 17 6.29 9.24 -3.03
C THR A 17 5.53 10.53 -3.37
N VAL A 18 4.90 10.57 -4.54
CA VAL A 18 4.09 11.70 -4.99
C VAL A 18 2.67 11.25 -5.30
N SER A 19 1.69 12.05 -4.89
CA SER A 19 0.27 11.74 -5.03
C SER A 19 -0.27 11.93 -6.45
N GLU A 20 0.39 12.75 -7.26
CA GLU A 20 -0.06 13.10 -8.60
C GLU A 20 0.90 12.59 -9.67
N GLN A 21 0.36 11.88 -10.66
CA GLN A 21 1.12 11.38 -11.81
C GLN A 21 1.83 12.53 -12.57
N HIS A 22 1.17 13.69 -12.70
CA HIS A 22 1.78 14.85 -13.35
C HIS A 22 3.02 15.36 -12.59
N THR A 23 2.96 15.36 -11.25
CA THR A 23 4.10 15.73 -10.40
C THR A 23 5.25 14.73 -10.53
N LYS A 24 4.95 13.42 -10.62
CA LYS A 24 5.94 12.38 -10.93
C LYS A 24 6.65 12.65 -12.24
N GLU A 25 5.89 12.88 -13.32
CA GLU A 25 6.46 13.10 -14.66
C GLU A 25 7.32 14.36 -14.73
N ARG A 26 6.93 15.43 -14.05
CA ARG A 26 7.74 16.66 -13.96
C ARG A 26 9.06 16.41 -13.25
N LEU A 27 9.03 15.71 -12.12
CA LEU A 27 10.23 15.36 -11.35
C LEU A 27 11.18 14.45 -12.15
N LEU A 28 10.64 13.48 -12.90
CA LEU A 28 11.45 12.60 -13.74
C LEU A 28 12.13 13.34 -14.91
N ARG A 29 11.48 14.38 -15.47
CA ARG A 29 12.07 15.18 -16.56
C ARG A 29 13.07 16.21 -16.07
N VAL A 30 12.73 16.92 -15.00
CA VAL A 30 13.49 18.10 -14.54
C VAL A 30 14.54 17.73 -13.50
N GLY A 31 14.37 16.62 -12.78
CA GLY A 31 15.20 16.27 -11.63
C GLY A 31 14.94 17.17 -10.42
N LEU A 32 15.80 17.05 -9.40
CA LEU A 32 15.70 17.83 -8.17
C LEU A 32 17.07 18.36 -7.78
N THR A 33 17.15 19.65 -7.41
CA THR A 33 18.39 20.24 -6.90
C THR A 33 18.37 20.29 -5.38
N ILE A 34 19.29 19.58 -4.74
CA ILE A 34 19.45 19.54 -3.28
C ILE A 34 20.85 20.05 -2.95
N LYS A 35 20.95 21.11 -2.12
CA LYS A 35 22.23 21.73 -1.73
C LYS A 35 23.15 21.98 -2.94
N GLU A 36 22.60 22.62 -3.98
CA GLU A 36 23.28 22.97 -5.24
C GLU A 36 23.74 21.77 -6.10
N LYS A 37 23.44 20.54 -5.70
CA LYS A 37 23.68 19.34 -6.51
C LYS A 37 22.42 18.93 -7.25
N HIS A 38 22.56 18.77 -8.56
CA HIS A 38 21.47 18.27 -9.39
C HIS A 38 21.40 16.74 -9.27
N THR A 39 20.24 16.24 -8.82
CA THR A 39 20.00 14.83 -8.58
C THR A 39 19.16 14.26 -9.71
N ARG A 40 19.64 13.19 -10.33
CA ARG A 40 18.87 12.44 -11.32
C ARG A 40 17.80 11.64 -10.60
N MET A 41 16.57 11.71 -11.10
CA MET A 41 15.45 10.95 -10.58
C MET A 41 15.13 9.82 -11.57
N TYR A 42 14.81 8.66 -11.04
CA TYR A 42 14.33 7.51 -11.81
C TYR A 42 12.98 7.08 -11.24
N SER A 43 12.11 6.57 -12.12
CA SER A 43 10.85 6.00 -11.68
C SER A 43 11.15 4.63 -11.12
N GLU A 44 10.94 4.46 -9.82
CA GLU A 44 10.83 3.13 -9.24
C GLU A 44 9.39 2.67 -9.47
N GLU A 45 9.19 1.76 -10.44
CA GLU A 45 7.92 1.08 -10.61
C GLU A 45 7.78 0.03 -9.52
N LYS A 46 7.13 0.40 -8.42
CA LYS A 46 6.72 -0.57 -7.40
C LYS A 46 5.49 -1.30 -7.92
N GLU A 47 5.64 -2.60 -8.17
CA GLU A 47 4.51 -3.45 -8.51
C GLU A 47 3.50 -3.43 -7.37
N THR A 48 2.29 -2.98 -7.68
CA THR A 48 1.18 -2.95 -6.73
C THR A 48 0.35 -4.20 -6.92
N THR A 49 0.08 -4.91 -5.83
CA THR A 49 -0.83 -6.06 -5.79
C THR A 49 -2.12 -5.65 -5.09
N ASN A 50 -3.27 -5.79 -5.75
CA ASN A 50 -4.55 -5.58 -5.10
C ASN A 50 -4.95 -6.88 -4.39
N VAL A 51 -5.22 -6.78 -3.09
CA VAL A 51 -5.54 -7.92 -2.25
C VAL A 51 -6.96 -7.79 -1.72
N THR A 52 -7.74 -8.85 -1.89
CA THR A 52 -9.06 -9.03 -1.29
C THR A 52 -8.96 -10.06 -0.17
N ILE A 53 -9.33 -9.66 1.04
CA ILE A 53 -9.47 -10.54 2.20
C ILE A 53 -10.96 -10.78 2.42
N LYS A 54 -11.39 -12.04 2.32
CA LYS A 54 -12.75 -12.45 2.64
C LYS A 54 -12.83 -13.05 4.03
N ASP A 55 -14.03 -12.98 4.61
CA ASP A 55 -14.37 -13.54 5.92
C ASP A 55 -13.56 -12.94 7.08
N ALA A 56 -12.98 -11.75 6.89
CA ALA A 56 -12.37 -11.01 7.98
C ALA A 56 -13.45 -10.55 8.98
N PRO A 57 -13.16 -10.55 10.29
CA PRO A 57 -14.15 -10.14 11.27
C PRO A 57 -14.38 -8.64 11.15
N TYR A 58 -15.64 -8.23 11.10
CA TYR A 58 -16.02 -6.84 10.86
C TYR A 58 -15.48 -5.90 11.96
N GLU A 59 -15.45 -6.37 13.21
CA GLU A 59 -15.04 -5.63 14.40
C GLU A 59 -13.52 -5.41 14.47
N LYS A 60 -12.73 -6.07 13.61
CA LYS A 60 -11.28 -5.89 13.62
C LYS A 60 -10.90 -4.58 12.94
N ALA A 61 -10.08 -3.82 13.66
CA ALA A 61 -9.51 -2.57 13.18
C ALA A 61 -8.62 -2.82 11.97
N ASP A 62 -8.74 -1.92 10.99
CA ASP A 62 -7.97 -1.94 9.77
C ASP A 62 -6.47 -1.89 10.02
N ALA A 63 -6.03 -1.10 11.02
CA ALA A 63 -4.63 -1.04 11.44
C ALA A 63 -4.07 -2.43 11.81
N THR A 64 -4.89 -3.28 12.41
CA THR A 64 -4.47 -4.62 12.81
C THR A 64 -4.35 -5.56 11.61
N ILE A 65 -5.26 -5.44 10.64
CA ILE A 65 -5.19 -6.18 9.36
C ILE A 65 -3.97 -5.72 8.55
N CYS A 66 -3.75 -4.42 8.42
CA CYS A 66 -2.57 -3.84 7.77
C CYS A 66 -1.28 -4.31 8.44
N SER A 67 -1.21 -4.31 9.77
CA SER A 67 -0.05 -4.80 10.52
C SER A 67 0.23 -6.28 10.29
N PHE A 68 -0.79 -7.10 10.05
CA PHE A 68 -0.56 -8.50 9.70
C PHE A 68 -0.10 -8.66 8.26
N MET A 69 -0.73 -7.93 7.33
CA MET A 69 -0.45 -8.04 5.90
C MET A 69 0.90 -7.42 5.51
N SER A 70 1.46 -6.54 6.34
CA SER A 70 2.78 -5.91 6.10
C SER A 70 3.94 -6.92 6.03
N LYS A 71 3.75 -8.14 6.52
CA LYS A 71 4.73 -9.23 6.36
C LYS A 71 4.90 -9.69 4.90
N PHE A 72 3.95 -9.34 4.03
CA PHE A 72 3.96 -9.70 2.62
C PHE A 72 4.37 -8.55 1.70
N GLY A 73 4.74 -7.39 2.25
CA GLY A 73 5.14 -6.20 1.49
C GLY A 73 4.69 -4.90 2.18
N GLU A 74 4.98 -3.77 1.55
CA GLU A 74 4.63 -2.46 2.08
C GLU A 74 3.15 -2.14 1.82
N ILE A 75 2.36 -1.93 2.87
CA ILE A 75 0.93 -1.60 2.73
C ILE A 75 0.79 -0.14 2.28
N VAL A 76 0.06 0.10 1.18
CA VAL A 76 -0.25 1.46 0.74
C VAL A 76 -1.17 2.12 1.76
N SER A 77 -0.70 3.20 2.38
CA SER A 77 -1.48 3.96 3.37
C SER A 77 -2.81 4.45 2.78
N GLY A 78 -3.91 4.25 3.51
CA GLY A 78 -5.26 4.62 3.07
C GLY A 78 -5.86 3.74 1.98
N SER A 79 -5.19 2.67 1.55
CA SER A 79 -5.73 1.75 0.54
C SER A 79 -6.80 0.80 1.08
N ILE A 80 -6.85 0.60 2.40
CA ILE A 80 -7.78 -0.34 3.01
C ILE A 80 -9.22 0.15 2.89
N ARG A 81 -10.10 -0.69 2.37
CA ARG A 81 -11.53 -0.40 2.18
C ARG A 81 -12.37 -1.60 2.57
N HIS A 82 -13.55 -1.36 3.10
CA HIS A 82 -14.51 -2.42 3.45
C HIS A 82 -15.33 -2.79 2.22
N GLY A 83 -15.69 -4.05 2.12
CA GLY A 83 -16.70 -4.49 1.16
C GLY A 83 -18.08 -3.98 1.55
N GLN A 84 -18.90 -3.65 0.57
CA GLN A 84 -20.24 -3.13 0.78
C GLN A 84 -21.29 -4.07 0.19
N VAL A 85 -22.37 -4.25 0.93
CA VAL A 85 -23.58 -4.93 0.46
C VAL A 85 -24.74 -3.94 0.51
N THR A 86 -25.57 -3.96 -0.52
CA THR A 86 -26.78 -3.12 -0.58
C THR A 86 -27.99 -3.96 -0.18
N PHE A 87 -28.73 -3.51 0.82
CA PHE A 87 -30.00 -4.11 1.21
C PHE A 87 -31.05 -3.00 1.36
N LYS A 88 -32.16 -3.10 0.61
CA LYS A 88 -33.23 -2.10 0.58
C LYS A 88 -32.70 -0.66 0.43
N ASP A 89 -31.86 -0.45 -0.60
CA ASP A 89 -31.23 0.83 -0.93
C ASP A 89 -30.28 1.42 0.12
N GLN A 90 -29.99 0.69 1.20
CA GLN A 90 -28.99 1.05 2.20
C GLN A 90 -27.71 0.23 2.00
N LYS A 91 -26.56 0.91 2.14
CA LYS A 91 -25.24 0.27 2.04
C LYS A 91 -24.74 -0.10 3.43
N PHE A 92 -24.31 -1.35 3.57
CA PHE A 92 -23.72 -1.87 4.79
C PHE A 92 -22.32 -2.38 4.49
N ASP A 93 -21.36 -2.00 5.31
CA ASP A 93 -20.03 -2.57 5.26
C ASP A 93 -20.09 -4.03 5.76
N ASN A 94 -19.33 -4.91 5.12
CA ASN A 94 -19.22 -6.32 5.47
C ASN A 94 -17.78 -6.66 5.91
N GLY A 95 -17.55 -7.93 6.25
CA GLY A 95 -16.24 -8.42 6.68
C GLY A 95 -15.17 -8.49 5.59
N THR A 96 -15.49 -8.18 4.33
CA THR A 96 -14.48 -8.17 3.25
C THR A 96 -13.60 -6.94 3.39
N ARG A 97 -12.29 -7.09 3.16
CA ARG A 97 -11.34 -5.98 3.09
C ARG A 97 -10.63 -6.00 1.75
N TYR A 98 -10.45 -4.83 1.17
CA TYR A 98 -9.58 -4.59 0.03
C TYR A 98 -8.39 -3.79 0.51
N LEU A 99 -7.18 -4.11 0.07
CA LEU A 99 -5.99 -3.30 0.34
C LEU A 99 -4.99 -3.43 -0.81
N GLN A 100 -3.98 -2.57 -0.82
CA GLN A 100 -2.90 -2.60 -1.79
C GLN A 100 -1.56 -2.85 -1.10
N ILE A 101 -0.76 -3.75 -1.68
CA ILE A 101 0.58 -4.10 -1.20
C ILE A 101 1.59 -3.77 -2.31
N LEU A 102 2.55 -2.91 -1.99
CA LEU A 102 3.72 -2.62 -2.82
C LEU A 102 4.81 -3.67 -2.60
N ASN A 103 5.50 -4.03 -3.67
CA ASN A 103 6.60 -5.01 -3.65
C ASN A 103 6.17 -6.30 -2.94
N CYS A 104 4.95 -6.75 -3.24
CA CYS A 104 4.34 -7.89 -2.58
C CYS A 104 5.19 -9.15 -2.82
N THR A 105 5.21 -10.08 -1.85
CA THR A 105 5.86 -11.38 -2.02
C THR A 105 5.37 -12.09 -3.29
N PRO A 106 6.19 -12.96 -3.91
CA PRO A 106 5.79 -13.65 -5.15
C PRO A 106 4.53 -14.49 -5.00
N SER A 107 4.24 -14.96 -3.79
CA SER A 107 3.02 -15.69 -3.48
C SER A 107 2.45 -15.23 -2.13
N LEU A 108 1.12 -15.11 -2.09
CA LEU A 108 0.29 -14.92 -0.91
C LEU A 108 -0.45 -16.24 -0.62
N PRO A 109 -0.58 -16.65 0.64
CA PRO A 109 -1.32 -17.86 0.98
C PRO A 109 -2.81 -17.67 0.64
N ALA A 110 -3.46 -18.67 0.06
CA ALA A 110 -4.90 -18.62 -0.27
C ALA A 110 -5.81 -18.46 0.96
N SER A 111 -5.33 -18.91 2.12
CA SER A 111 -5.99 -18.77 3.41
C SER A 111 -4.98 -18.54 4.52
N THR A 112 -5.42 -17.86 5.57
CA THR A 112 -4.64 -17.70 6.79
C THR A 112 -5.57 -17.53 7.98
N THR A 113 -5.01 -17.39 9.17
CA THR A 113 -5.78 -17.13 10.38
C THR A 113 -5.41 -15.75 10.91
N PHE A 114 -6.38 -14.86 10.95
CA PHE A 114 -6.26 -13.60 11.67
C PHE A 114 -6.63 -13.87 13.13
N TRP A 115 -5.62 -14.04 13.97
CA TRP A 115 -5.74 -14.49 15.37
C TRP A 115 -6.41 -15.87 15.49
N SER A 116 -7.74 -15.89 15.50
CA SER A 116 -8.58 -17.09 15.64
C SER A 116 -9.59 -17.24 14.51
N PHE A 117 -9.60 -16.32 13.54
CA PHE A 117 -10.58 -16.31 12.45
C PHE A 117 -9.93 -16.76 11.16
N PRO A 118 -10.41 -17.86 10.54
CA PRO A 118 -9.95 -18.24 9.21
C PRO A 118 -10.41 -17.21 8.20
N VAL A 119 -9.48 -16.71 7.40
CA VAL A 119 -9.74 -15.73 6.33
C VAL A 119 -9.19 -16.26 5.02
N ARG A 120 -9.81 -15.84 3.91
CA ARG A 120 -9.34 -16.17 2.56
C ARG A 120 -8.72 -14.94 1.92
N ILE A 121 -7.62 -15.13 1.21
CA ILE A 121 -6.87 -14.05 0.58
C ILE A 121 -6.85 -14.30 -0.93
N PHE A 122 -7.11 -13.25 -1.71
CA PHE A 122 -7.06 -13.27 -3.17
C PHE A 122 -6.25 -12.09 -3.66
N ALA A 123 -5.27 -12.36 -4.52
CA ALA A 123 -4.49 -11.38 -5.27
C ALA A 123 -4.94 -11.33 -6.73
N ASP A 124 -5.03 -10.14 -7.30
CA ASP A 124 -5.51 -9.89 -8.68
C ASP A 124 -4.51 -10.28 -9.78
N ASN A 125 -3.22 -10.38 -9.44
CA ASN A 125 -2.11 -10.64 -10.36
C ASN A 125 -1.61 -12.09 -10.33
N GLY A 126 -2.45 -13.04 -9.93
CA GLY A 126 -2.10 -14.47 -9.91
C GLY A 126 -1.15 -14.86 -8.78
N ARG A 127 -0.84 -13.96 -7.84
CA ARG A 127 0.02 -14.25 -6.67
C ARG A 127 -0.68 -15.05 -5.57
N THR A 128 -1.94 -15.42 -5.73
CA THR A 128 -2.61 -16.32 -4.77
C THR A 128 -2.07 -17.73 -4.95
N ALA A 129 -1.60 -18.37 -3.88
CA ALA A 129 -1.24 -19.79 -3.90
C ALA A 129 -2.43 -20.66 -4.34
N ALA A 130 -2.14 -21.74 -5.07
CA ALA A 130 -3.13 -22.72 -5.50
C ALA A 130 -3.60 -23.61 -4.34
#